data_AF-A0A970JLJ1-F1
#
_entry.id   AF-A0A970JLJ1-F1
#
_cell.length_a   1.000
_cell.length_b   1.000
_cell.length_c   1.000
_cell.angle_alpha   90.00
_cell.angle_beta   90.00
_cell.angle_gamma   90.00
#
_symmetry.space_group_name_H-M   'P 1'
#
loop_
_entity.id
_entity.type
_entity.pdbx_description
1 polymer ?
#
loop_
_entity_poly.entity_id
_entity_poly.type
_entity_poly.pdbx_seq_one_letter_code
_entity_poly.pdbx_strand_id
1 'polypeptide(L)' 'MAQKITSKKPLFGNKRSHAMNATRRAQKPNLQKVKLDNGETIMMSARELRTLKKEEKNLTDKKQEI' A
#
# COMPACT_ATOMS: atom_id res chain seq x y z
N MET A 1 -2.47 16.87 -7.96
CA MET A 1 -2.84 15.50 -7.53
C MET A 1 -1.71 14.93 -6.69
N ALA A 2 -2.00 14.13 -5.67
CA ALA A 2 -0.97 13.54 -4.82
C ALA A 2 -0.07 12.58 -5.62
N GLN A 3 1.24 12.65 -5.41
CA GLN A 3 2.21 11.82 -6.14
C GLN A 3 2.15 10.37 -5.65
N LYS A 4 2.07 9.42 -6.59
CA LYS A 4 2.14 7.98 -6.29
C LYS A 4 3.60 7.59 -6.11
N ILE A 5 3.97 7.24 -4.88
CA ILE A 5 5.33 6.82 -4.53
C ILE A 5 5.53 5.30 -4.68
N THR A 6 4.47 4.51 -4.49
CA THR A 6 4.61 3.03 -4.55
C THR A 6 4.96 2.53 -5.96
N SER A 7 5.96 1.66 -6.03
CA SER A 7 6.36 0.94 -7.24
C SER A 7 5.42 -0.21 -7.60
N LYS A 8 4.45 -0.54 -6.74
CA LYS A 8 3.53 -1.66 -6.96
C LYS A 8 2.65 -1.42 -8.17
N LYS A 9 2.71 -2.38 -9.10
CA LYS A 9 1.88 -2.46 -10.30
C LYS A 9 0.62 -3.28 -10.00
N PRO A 10 -0.50 -3.01 -10.70
CA PRO A 10 -1.67 -3.88 -10.61
C PRO A 10 -1.33 -5.28 -11.15
N LEU A 11 -1.85 -6.31 -10.50
CA LEU A 11 -1.76 -7.68 -11.01
C LEU A 11 -2.91 -7.90 -12.01
N PHE A 12 -2.63 -8.60 -13.11
CA PHE A 12 -3.64 -8.96 -14.09
C PHE A 12 -3.94 -10.46 -13.99
N GLY A 13 -5.22 -10.82 -14.12
CA GLY A 13 -5.66 -12.21 -14.07
C GLY A 13 -7.07 -12.38 -14.63
N ASN A 14 -7.62 -13.58 -14.50
CA ASN A 14 -8.97 -13.91 -14.95
C ASN A 14 -9.88 -14.16 -13.74
N LYS A 15 -11.07 -13.57 -13.72
CA LYS A 15 -12.17 -13.97 -12.82
C LYS A 15 -12.88 -15.17 -13.45
N ARG A 16 -13.18 -16.19 -12.65
CA ARG A 16 -13.90 -17.40 -13.07
C ARG A 16 -15.33 -17.37 -12.55
N SER A 17 -16.29 -17.79 -13.37
CA SER A 17 -17.67 -18.05 -12.94
C SER A 17 -17.83 -19.49 -12.42
N HIS A 18 -19.02 -19.83 -11.94
CA HIS A 18 -19.38 -21.21 -11.58
C HIS A 18 -19.26 -22.17 -12.77
N ALA A 19 -19.52 -21.69 -14.00
CA ALA A 19 -19.30 -22.42 -15.24
C ALA A 19 -17.86 -22.28 -15.79
N MET A 20 -16.91 -21.78 -14.98
CA MET A 20 -15.49 -21.60 -15.34
C MET A 20 -15.18 -20.58 -16.45
N ASN A 21 -16.16 -19.78 -16.86
CA ASN A 21 -15.97 -18.75 -17.88
C ASN A 21 -14.91 -17.72 -17.44
N ALA A 22 -13.96 -17.41 -18.33
CA ALA A 22 -12.85 -16.50 -18.06
C ALA A 22 -13.24 -15.06 -18.41
N THR A 23 -13.09 -14.13 -17.47
CA THR A 23 -13.18 -12.69 -17.75
C THR A 23 -11.91 -11.98 -17.28
N ARG A 24 -11.30 -11.15 -18.14
CA ARG A 24 -10.08 -10.39 -17.78
C ARG A 24 -10.40 -9.42 -16.63
N ARG A 25 -9.54 -9.37 -15.61
CA ARG A 25 -9.65 -8.44 -14.48
C ARG A 25 -8.27 -7.94 -14.06
N ALA A 26 -8.22 -6.68 -13.63
CA ALA A 26 -7.08 -6.12 -12.90
C ALA A 26 -7.35 -6.13 -11.38
N GLN A 27 -6.35 -6.56 -10.61
CA GLN A 27 -6.28 -6.44 -9.17
C GLN A 27 -5.44 -5.22 -8.82
N LYS A 28 -6.11 -4.12 -8.49
CA LYS A 28 -5.45 -2.85 -8.17
C LYS A 28 -4.99 -2.84 -6.71
N PRO A 29 -3.77 -2.38 -6.41
CA PRO A 29 -3.36 -2.17 -5.02
C PRO A 29 -4.25 -1.10 -4.36
N ASN A 30 -4.53 -1.28 -3.07
CA ASN A 30 -5.25 -0.28 -2.28
C ASN A 30 -4.31 0.90 -1.96
N LEU A 31 -4.45 2.00 -2.69
CA LEU A 31 -3.67 3.22 -2.52
C LEU A 31 -4.39 4.14 -1.52
N GLN A 32 -3.64 4.60 -0.52
CA GLN A 32 -4.10 5.48 0.54
C GLN A 32 -3.37 6.82 0.45
N LYS A 33 -4.10 7.92 0.64
CA LYS A 33 -3.51 9.26 0.73
C LYS A 33 -2.98 9.46 2.14
N VAL A 34 -1.71 9.81 2.26
CA VAL A 34 -1.04 10.06 3.54
C VAL A 34 -0.45 11.46 3.50
N LYS A 35 -0.64 12.21 4.58
CA LYS A 35 0.04 13.48 4.81
C LYS A 35 1.33 13.19 5.55
N LEU A 36 2.43 13.67 5.01
CA LEU A 36 3.73 13.65 5.67
C LEU A 36 3.86 14.87 6.57
N ASP A 37 4.79 14.80 7.53
CA ASP A 37 5.06 15.89 8.49
C ASP A 37 5.55 17.17 7.79
N ASN A 38 6.16 17.01 6.60
CA ASN A 38 6.61 18.10 5.74
C ASN A 38 5.43 18.83 5.02
N GLY A 39 4.18 18.43 5.29
CA GLY A 39 2.96 19.01 4.70
C GLY A 39 2.57 18.43 3.33
N GLU A 40 3.41 17.61 2.72
CA GLU A 40 3.12 16.97 1.44
C GLU A 40 2.12 15.82 1.55
N THR A 41 1.23 15.70 0.56
CA THR A 41 0.28 14.58 0.48
C THR A 41 0.72 13.60 -0.60
N ILE A 42 1.06 12.38 -0.19
CA ILE A 42 1.52 11.31 -1.07
C ILE A 42 0.52 10.15 -1.11
N MET A 43 0.57 9.34 -2.18
CA MET A 43 -0.19 8.11 -2.31
C MET A 43 0.73 6.89 -2.15
N MET A 44 0.45 6.06 -1.16
CA MET A 44 1.18 4.81 -0.88
C MET A 44 0.24 3.62 -0.74
N SER A 45 0.74 2.40 -0.88
CA SER A 45 -0.10 1.22 -0.66
C SER A 45 -0.37 0.99 0.82
N ALA A 46 -1.54 0.47 1.16
CA ALA A 46 -1.92 0.19 2.55
C ALA A 46 -0.93 -0.74 3.28
N ARG A 47 -0.28 -1.67 2.55
CA ARG A 47 0.72 -2.57 3.13
C ARG A 47 2.04 -1.88 3.45
N GLU A 48 2.50 -0.97 2.59
CA GLU A 48 3.71 -0.18 2.86
C GLU A 48 3.49 0.73 4.06
N LEU A 49 2.33 1.39 4.12
CA LEU A 49 1.92 2.21 5.27
C LEU A 49 1.96 1.42 6.58
N ARG A 50 1.46 0.18 6.58
CA ARG A 50 1.49 -0.69 7.75
C ARG A 50 2.92 -1.04 8.18
N THR A 51 3.81 -1.30 7.22
CA THR A 51 5.22 -1.63 7.51
C THR A 51 5.93 -0.42 8.13
N LEU A 52 5.76 0.78 7.57
CA LEU A 52 6.34 2.01 8.11
C LEU A 52 5.92 2.26 9.56
N LYS A 53 4.63 2.18 9.85
CA LYS A 53 4.12 2.33 11.23
C LYS A 53 4.69 1.29 12.21
N LYS A 54 4.98 0.08 11.71
CA LYS A 54 5.60 -0.97 12.54
C LYS A 54 7.08 -0.64 12.80
N GLU A 55 7.80 -0.16 11.80
CA GLU A 55 9.21 0.24 11.93
C GLU A 55 9.36 1.44 12.87
N GLU A 56 8.48 2.44 12.77
CA GLU A 56 8.40 3.58 13.70
C GLU A 56 8.25 3.10 15.14
N LYS A 57 7.31 2.18 15.40
CA LYS A 57 7.11 1.60 16.73
C LYS A 57 8.36 0.89 17.25
N ASN A 58 8.96 0.04 16.42
CA ASN A 58 10.17 -0.69 16.81
C ASN A 58 11.34 0.26 17.12
N LEU A 59 11.42 1.40 16.42
CA LEU A 59 12.44 2.42 16.66
C LEU A 59 12.20 3.14 17.99
N THR A 60 10.95 3.48 18.32
CA THR A 60 10.61 4.07 19.63
C THR A 60 10.92 3.13 20.78
N ASP A 61 10.61 1.84 20.64
CA ASP A 61 10.85 0.84 21.69
C ASP A 61 12.36 0.70 21.97
N LYS A 62 13.20 0.66 20.92
CA LYS A 62 14.67 0.62 21.05
C LYS A 62 15.29 1.88 21.68
N LYS A 63 14.69 3.06 21.47
CA LYS A 63 15.16 4.32 22.07
C LYS A 63 14.85 4.41 23.56
N GLN A 64 13.92 3.62 24.08
CA GLN A 64 13.57 3.59 25.49
C GLN A 64 14.49 2.65 26.31
N GLU A 65 15.19 1.75 25.63
CA GLU A 65 16.11 0.78 26.25
C GLU A 65 17.56 1.28 26.39
N ILE A 66 17.87 2.47 25.83
CA ILE A 66 19.16 3.17 25.93
C ILE A 66 18.99 4.38 26.84
#